data_AF-A0A1E7H669-F1
#
_entry.id   AF-A0A1E7H669-F1
#
_cell.length_a   1.000
_cell.length_b   1.000
_cell.length_c   1.000
_cell.angle_alpha   90.00
_cell.angle_beta   90.00
_cell.angle_gamma   90.00
#
_symmetry.space_group_name_H-M   'P 1'
#
loop_
_entity.id
_entity.type
_entity.pdbx_description
1 polymer ?
#
loop_
_entity_poly.entity_id
_entity_poly.type
_entity_poly.pdbx_seq_one_letter_code
_entity_poly.pdbx_strand_id
1 'polypeptide(L)'
;MYGIGGLNEIRLVGIINEANKTLDGDLVLAMIEVSGEDWTNRLNHIYFTDRFYDMEVSEIVEAILDSQDHTTGKTYRELAGINDDYSCIDATAFTLDNASFVWSSLSSAFKELAEAVGFEWYVDINKRIHFYHPGEFPVSSTITDDDIHSVPVIGTYKEIVNRAIVIGGYQQAVDLTGATRTTLTAVTTDVSLNESFVPTENYLSSVFVYTDLIDASSNMTLSIQDDTAGNPSGKNLPNAHITINHGVITDGGYTEFRFENHVTVTPGITYHMVLYGTTSSGVNVGVDASDNLDYNTRFPYRIAIMANDMDSQDDYDGIFMAIHRDEGIEDEAQAELIAEELLNGYPNATADFMIHGTDIGIGDMVRVTISKVGIVIDKNMKVISNSHSVGHRHIYNNLELKEQ
;
A
#
# COMPACT_ATOMS: atom_id res chain seq x y z
N MET A 1 -19.38 -46.58 31.23
CA MET A 1 -19.32 -45.30 31.97
C MET A 1 -17.93 -44.74 31.69
N TYR A 2 -17.76 -44.11 30.52
CA TYR A 2 -16.49 -43.49 30.11
C TYR A 2 -16.48 -42.07 30.65
N GLY A 3 -15.45 -41.75 31.43
CA GLY A 3 -15.33 -40.51 32.18
C GLY A 3 -15.28 -39.30 31.25
N ILE A 4 -16.14 -38.32 31.56
CA ILE A 4 -16.04 -36.93 31.14
C ILE A 4 -14.80 -36.37 31.85
N GLY A 5 -13.64 -36.54 31.21
CA GLY A 5 -12.32 -36.18 31.76
C GLY A 5 -11.49 -35.33 30.80
N GLY A 6 -12.13 -34.67 29.83
CA GLY A 6 -11.50 -33.58 29.09
C GLY A 6 -11.72 -32.29 29.87
N LEU A 7 -10.65 -31.64 30.28
CA LEU A 7 -10.72 -30.25 30.72
C LEU A 7 -11.46 -29.47 29.61
N ASN A 8 -12.54 -28.78 29.98
CA ASN A 8 -13.25 -27.86 29.08
C ASN A 8 -12.34 -26.64 28.81
N GLU A 9 -11.27 -26.83 28.06
CA GLU A 9 -10.43 -25.74 27.58
C GLU A 9 -11.19 -24.99 26.49
N ILE A 10 -11.36 -23.69 26.70
CA ILE A 10 -11.98 -22.80 25.72
C ILE A 10 -11.04 -22.73 24.51
N ARG A 11 -11.49 -23.23 23.36
CA ARG A 11 -10.69 -23.23 22.12
C ARG A 11 -10.98 -22.06 21.18
N LEU A 12 -12.16 -21.46 21.32
CA LEU A 12 -12.61 -20.34 20.51
C LEU A 12 -13.53 -19.47 21.36
N VAL A 13 -13.36 -18.15 21.27
CA VAL A 13 -14.30 -17.16 21.78
C VAL A 13 -14.74 -16.31 20.60
N GLY A 14 -16.04 -16.13 20.44
CA GLY A 14 -16.61 -15.57 19.22
C GLY A 14 -18.03 -15.06 19.39
N ILE A 15 -18.60 -14.59 18.29
CA ILE A 15 -19.97 -14.11 18.20
C ILE A 15 -20.78 -15.13 17.39
N ILE A 16 -21.94 -15.54 17.91
CA ILE A 16 -22.88 -16.37 17.15
C ILE A 16 -23.57 -15.48 16.12
N ASN A 17 -23.42 -15.84 14.85
CA ASN A 17 -24.04 -15.13 13.74
C ASN A 17 -25.42 -15.70 13.44
N GLU A 18 -25.55 -17.03 13.47
CA GLU A 18 -26.78 -17.71 13.10
C GLU A 18 -27.02 -18.95 13.96
N ALA A 19 -28.28 -19.23 14.27
CA ALA A 19 -28.71 -20.44 14.96
C ALA A 19 -29.96 -21.01 14.27
N ASN A 20 -29.77 -22.03 13.45
CA ASN A 20 -30.81 -22.66 12.64
C ASN A 20 -31.32 -23.92 13.31
N LYS A 21 -32.65 -23.98 13.50
CA LYS A 21 -33.32 -25.15 14.07
C LYS A 21 -34.08 -25.90 12.99
N THR A 22 -33.67 -27.15 12.75
CA THR A 22 -34.36 -28.05 11.83
C THR A 22 -35.10 -29.10 12.64
N LEU A 23 -36.43 -29.14 12.49
CA LEU A 23 -37.29 -30.19 13.04
C LEU A 23 -37.71 -31.09 11.88
N ASP A 24 -37.10 -32.27 11.80
CA ASP A 24 -37.52 -33.28 10.82
C ASP A 24 -38.81 -33.97 11.31
N GLY A 25 -39.83 -34.01 10.45
CA GLY A 25 -41.17 -34.49 10.81
C GLY A 25 -41.25 -35.99 11.09
N ASP A 26 -40.28 -36.76 10.59
CA ASP A 26 -40.28 -38.22 10.64
C ASP A 26 -39.13 -38.84 11.46
N LEU A 27 -38.21 -38.04 12.03
CA LEU A 27 -37.09 -38.50 12.85
C LEU A 27 -36.96 -37.70 14.16
N VAL A 28 -36.77 -38.42 15.27
CA VAL A 28 -36.77 -37.95 16.67
C VAL A 28 -35.61 -37.00 17.03
N LEU A 29 -34.83 -36.49 16.06
CA LEU A 29 -33.65 -35.67 16.32
C LEU A 29 -33.87 -34.23 15.86
N ALA A 30 -34.17 -33.35 16.82
CA ALA A 30 -34.08 -31.92 16.60
C ALA A 30 -32.60 -31.55 16.40
N MET A 31 -32.26 -30.97 15.25
CA MET A 31 -30.92 -30.46 14.98
C MET A 31 -30.91 -28.95 15.21
N ILE A 32 -29.89 -28.46 15.91
CA ILE A 32 -29.58 -27.03 16.01
C ILE A 32 -28.19 -26.85 15.44
N GLU A 33 -28.10 -26.12 14.35
CA GLU A 33 -26.83 -25.70 13.74
C GLU A 33 -26.54 -24.26 14.18
N VAL A 34 -25.33 -24.03 14.69
CA VAL A 34 -24.89 -22.71 15.16
C VAL A 34 -23.62 -22.35 14.41
N SER A 35 -23.61 -21.19 13.76
CA SER A 35 -22.44 -20.62 13.11
C SER A 35 -22.02 -19.33 13.81
N GLY A 36 -20.73 -19.03 13.76
CA GLY A 36 -20.18 -17.85 14.40
C GLY A 36 -18.77 -17.55 13.91
N GLU A 37 -18.32 -16.35 14.21
CA GLU A 37 -16.97 -15.87 13.88
C GLU A 37 -16.16 -15.68 15.13
N ASP A 38 -14.84 -15.64 14.96
CA ASP A 38 -13.92 -15.33 16.05
C ASP A 38 -14.10 -13.88 16.55
N TRP A 39 -13.48 -13.58 17.68
CA TRP A 39 -13.57 -12.25 18.28
C TRP A 39 -12.90 -11.16 17.43
N THR A 40 -11.96 -11.52 16.55
CA THR A 40 -11.30 -10.60 15.61
C THR A 40 -12.34 -9.93 14.72
N ASN A 41 -13.38 -10.64 14.28
CA ASN A 41 -14.39 -10.05 13.41
C ASN A 41 -15.16 -8.89 14.06
N ARG A 42 -15.22 -8.82 15.40
CA ARG A 42 -15.82 -7.67 16.11
C ARG A 42 -15.10 -6.35 15.79
N LEU A 43 -13.79 -6.40 15.55
CA LEU A 43 -12.98 -5.22 15.24
C LEU A 43 -13.28 -4.66 13.84
N ASN A 44 -13.86 -5.46 12.92
CA ASN A 44 -14.31 -4.99 11.61
C ASN A 44 -15.52 -4.03 11.70
N HIS A 45 -16.20 -3.99 12.86
CA HIS A 45 -17.41 -3.21 13.06
C HIS A 45 -17.21 -1.97 13.93
N ILE A 46 -15.98 -1.70 14.39
CA ILE A 46 -15.66 -0.54 15.23
C ILE A 46 -14.79 0.38 14.40
N TYR A 47 -15.33 1.58 14.14
CA TYR A 47 -14.71 2.58 13.29
C TYR A 47 -14.20 3.74 14.14
N PHE A 48 -13.04 4.26 13.76
CA PHE A 48 -12.45 5.39 14.43
C PHE A 48 -11.81 6.36 13.43
N THR A 49 -11.59 7.57 13.91
CA THR A 49 -10.84 8.60 13.20
C THR A 49 -9.85 9.20 14.18
N ASP A 50 -8.56 9.03 13.91
CA ASP A 50 -7.50 9.56 14.76
C ASP A 50 -6.23 9.77 13.96
N ARG A 51 -5.29 10.52 14.54
CA ARG A 51 -3.98 10.79 13.93
C ARG A 51 -2.88 10.78 14.96
N PHE A 52 -1.81 10.05 14.64
CA PHE A 52 -0.62 9.87 15.45
C PHE A 52 0.60 10.42 14.73
N TYR A 53 1.53 11.00 15.48
CA TYR A 53 2.74 11.61 14.95
C TYR A 53 3.95 11.18 15.78
N ASP A 54 5.07 10.95 15.10
CA ASP A 54 6.37 10.63 15.71
C ASP A 54 6.30 9.52 16.77
N MET A 55 5.55 8.45 16.49
CA MET A 55 5.21 7.40 17.45
C MET A 55 5.61 6.01 16.93
N GLU A 56 6.03 5.12 17.82
CA GLU A 56 6.32 3.74 17.46
C GLU A 56 5.04 3.00 17.05
N VAL A 57 5.11 2.09 16.07
CA VAL A 57 3.92 1.37 15.58
C VAL A 57 3.19 0.58 16.67
N SER A 58 3.93 -0.07 17.59
CA SER A 58 3.35 -0.72 18.78
C SER A 58 2.60 0.27 19.68
N GLU A 59 3.20 1.43 19.94
CA GLU A 59 2.60 2.53 20.72
C GLU A 59 1.36 3.10 20.01
N ILE A 60 1.34 3.15 18.67
CA ILE A 60 0.16 3.54 17.89
C ILE A 60 -0.97 2.52 18.10
N VAL A 61 -0.68 1.22 18.08
CA VAL A 61 -1.69 0.16 18.33
C VAL A 61 -2.30 0.34 19.73
N GLU A 62 -1.48 0.56 20.75
CA GLU A 62 -1.93 0.85 22.12
C GLU A 62 -2.75 2.14 22.19
N ALA A 63 -2.27 3.21 21.56
CA ALA A 63 -2.95 4.51 21.55
C ALA A 63 -4.33 4.43 20.89
N ILE A 64 -4.47 3.70 19.78
CA ILE A 64 -5.78 3.46 19.13
C ILE A 64 -6.74 2.77 20.11
N LEU A 65 -6.28 1.77 20.85
CA LEU A 65 -7.13 1.03 21.79
C LEU A 65 -7.59 1.90 22.96
N ASP A 66 -6.74 2.82 23.41
CA ASP A 66 -7.03 3.73 24.51
C ASP A 66 -7.75 5.02 24.10
N SER A 67 -7.78 5.34 22.80
CA SER A 67 -8.56 6.45 22.28
C SER A 67 -10.05 6.27 22.59
N GLN A 68 -10.69 7.39 22.94
CA GLN A 68 -12.09 7.43 23.37
C GLN A 68 -13.00 7.71 22.17
N ASP A 69 -13.98 6.84 21.95
CA ASP A 69 -15.05 7.11 21.01
C ASP A 69 -15.91 8.28 21.52
N HIS A 70 -15.93 9.37 20.75
CA HIS A 70 -16.65 10.60 21.12
C HIS A 70 -18.17 10.43 21.24
N THR A 71 -18.73 9.38 20.64
CA THR A 71 -20.19 9.14 20.65
C THR A 71 -20.63 8.43 21.92
N THR A 72 -19.86 7.44 22.36
CA THR A 72 -20.20 6.56 23.49
C THR A 72 -19.46 6.93 24.77
N GLY A 73 -18.36 7.67 24.68
CA GLY A 73 -17.49 8.00 25.81
C GLY A 73 -16.71 6.79 26.33
N LYS A 74 -16.66 5.69 25.59
CA LYS A 74 -15.88 4.49 25.92
C LYS A 74 -14.60 4.45 25.10
N THR A 75 -13.57 3.78 25.60
CA THR A 75 -12.39 3.53 24.77
C THR A 75 -12.70 2.51 23.68
N TYR A 76 -11.95 2.54 22.58
CA TYR A 76 -12.12 1.55 21.52
C TYR A 76 -11.85 0.12 22.02
N ARG A 77 -10.95 -0.05 22.98
CA ARG A 77 -10.75 -1.30 23.73
C ARG A 77 -12.04 -1.77 24.41
N GLU A 78 -12.72 -0.90 25.16
CA GLU A 78 -13.98 -1.23 25.84
C GLU A 78 -15.10 -1.59 24.86
N LEU A 79 -15.18 -0.89 23.73
CA LEU A 79 -16.15 -1.18 22.67
C LEU A 79 -15.88 -2.55 22.01
N ALA A 80 -14.61 -2.85 21.77
CA ALA A 80 -14.14 -4.12 21.23
C ALA A 80 -14.22 -5.26 22.25
N GLY A 81 -14.35 -4.94 23.54
CA GLY A 81 -14.32 -5.93 24.61
C GLY A 81 -12.98 -6.66 24.68
N ILE A 82 -11.91 -5.95 24.34
CA ILE A 82 -10.52 -6.42 24.42
C ILE A 82 -10.00 -6.27 25.84
N ASN A 83 -9.15 -7.20 26.24
CA ASN A 83 -8.51 -7.22 27.55
C ASN A 83 -7.57 -6.01 27.74
N ASP A 84 -7.36 -5.59 28.98
CA ASP A 84 -6.51 -4.45 29.31
C ASP A 84 -5.00 -4.73 29.26
N ASP A 85 -4.60 -5.96 28.93
CA ASP A 85 -3.23 -6.46 28.85
C ASP A 85 -2.56 -6.20 27.48
N TYR A 86 -1.49 -5.40 27.49
CA TYR A 86 -0.62 -5.13 26.33
C TYR A 86 0.62 -6.02 26.25
N SER A 87 0.79 -7.00 27.14
CA SER A 87 1.98 -7.87 27.14
C SER A 87 2.15 -8.74 25.88
N CYS A 88 1.18 -8.73 24.98
CA CYS A 88 1.19 -9.45 23.70
C CYS A 88 1.39 -8.51 22.49
N ILE A 89 1.62 -7.21 22.74
CA ILE A 89 2.01 -6.23 21.71
C ILE A 89 3.53 -6.06 21.83
N ASP A 90 4.26 -6.64 20.89
CA ASP A 90 5.71 -6.59 20.87
C ASP A 90 6.18 -5.22 20.37
N ALA A 91 7.30 -4.75 20.92
CA ALA A 91 7.97 -3.56 20.41
C ALA A 91 8.45 -3.82 18.97
N THR A 92 8.09 -2.90 18.08
CA THR A 92 8.42 -2.96 16.66
C THR A 92 9.77 -2.29 16.35
N ALA A 93 10.18 -1.31 17.16
CA ALA A 93 11.29 -0.40 16.89
C ALA A 93 11.15 0.45 15.60
N PHE A 94 9.95 0.50 14.99
CA PHE A 94 9.65 1.32 13.82
C PHE A 94 8.76 2.50 14.23
N THR A 95 9.19 3.72 13.91
CA THR A 95 8.44 4.95 14.18
C THR A 95 7.83 5.51 12.90
N LEU A 96 6.58 5.98 12.97
CA LEU A 96 5.91 6.65 11.86
C LEU A 96 5.81 8.16 12.15
N ASP A 97 6.28 8.97 11.21
CA ASP A 97 6.17 10.44 11.29
C ASP A 97 4.70 10.89 11.32
N ASN A 98 3.82 10.20 10.59
CA ASN A 98 2.38 10.46 10.55
C ASN A 98 1.59 9.20 10.20
N ALA A 99 0.64 8.83 11.04
CA ALA A 99 -0.37 7.80 10.78
C ALA A 99 -1.76 8.40 10.96
N SER A 100 -2.57 8.45 9.88
CA SER A 100 -3.88 9.08 9.89
C SER A 100 -4.95 8.09 9.45
N PHE A 101 -5.88 7.78 10.36
CA PHE A 101 -7.00 6.89 10.09
C PHE A 101 -8.27 7.73 9.98
N VAL A 102 -8.99 7.61 8.87
CA VAL A 102 -10.23 8.36 8.64
C VAL A 102 -11.35 7.37 8.41
N TRP A 103 -12.18 7.18 9.43
CA TRP A 103 -13.26 6.20 9.40
C TRP A 103 -12.78 4.79 9.03
N SER A 104 -11.64 4.39 9.59
CA SER A 104 -11.07 3.06 9.41
C SER A 104 -11.62 2.12 10.48
N SER A 105 -11.85 0.85 10.13
CA SER A 105 -12.13 -0.16 11.14
C SER A 105 -10.86 -0.47 11.93
N LEU A 106 -10.98 -0.86 13.21
CA LEU A 106 -9.83 -1.25 14.03
C LEU A 106 -9.00 -2.35 13.35
N SER A 107 -9.67 -3.33 12.74
CA SER A 107 -9.04 -4.43 12.02
C SER A 107 -8.23 -3.96 10.80
N SER A 108 -8.77 -3.03 9.99
CA SER A 108 -8.04 -2.48 8.84
C SER A 108 -6.81 -1.71 9.31
N ALA A 109 -6.96 -0.88 10.35
CA ALA A 109 -5.85 -0.10 10.90
C ALA A 109 -4.72 -1.01 11.43
N PHE A 110 -5.05 -2.03 12.21
CA PHE A 110 -4.03 -2.97 12.71
C PHE A 110 -3.39 -3.79 11.59
N LYS A 111 -4.14 -4.13 10.55
CA LYS A 111 -3.59 -4.79 9.37
C LYS A 111 -2.60 -3.88 8.64
N GLU A 112 -2.98 -2.63 8.36
CA GLU A 112 -2.11 -1.66 7.69
C GLU A 112 -0.84 -1.37 8.51
N LEU A 113 -0.97 -1.23 9.83
CA LEU A 113 0.17 -1.06 10.73
C LEU A 113 1.09 -2.28 10.75
N ALA A 114 0.52 -3.50 10.79
CA ALA A 114 1.29 -4.74 10.77
C ALA A 114 2.04 -4.92 9.44
N GLU A 115 1.36 -4.67 8.32
CA GLU A 115 1.97 -4.73 6.98
C GLU A 115 3.11 -3.71 6.82
N ALA A 116 2.98 -2.51 7.41
CA ALA A 116 4.02 -1.47 7.36
C ALA A 116 5.32 -1.85 8.09
N VAL A 117 5.29 -2.80 9.03
CA VAL A 117 6.46 -3.20 9.82
C VAL A 117 6.82 -4.69 9.70
N GLY A 118 6.13 -5.43 8.81
CA GLY A 118 6.34 -6.87 8.64
C GLY A 118 5.88 -7.72 9.84
N PHE A 119 4.92 -7.25 10.61
CA PHE A 119 4.35 -7.96 11.76
C PHE A 119 3.07 -8.70 11.36
N GLU A 120 2.61 -9.57 12.25
CA GLU A 120 1.28 -10.17 12.21
C GLU A 120 0.48 -9.78 13.45
N TRP A 121 -0.85 -9.93 13.36
CA TRP A 121 -1.73 -9.67 14.49
C TRP A 121 -2.93 -10.62 14.54
N TYR A 122 -3.44 -10.88 15.75
CA TYR A 122 -4.73 -11.57 15.97
C TYR A 122 -5.28 -11.29 17.37
N VAL A 123 -6.53 -11.71 17.63
CA VAL A 123 -7.14 -11.70 18.98
C VAL A 123 -7.22 -13.12 19.53
N ASP A 124 -6.67 -13.35 20.72
CA ASP A 124 -6.69 -14.68 21.35
C ASP A 124 -8.00 -15.01 22.09
N ILE A 125 -8.11 -16.24 22.60
CA ILE A 125 -9.28 -16.69 23.39
C ILE A 125 -9.51 -15.90 24.69
N ASN A 126 -8.48 -15.22 25.20
CA ASN A 126 -8.57 -14.34 26.37
C ASN A 126 -8.90 -12.89 26.00
N LYS A 127 -9.17 -12.66 24.71
CA LYS A 127 -9.47 -11.35 24.11
C LYS A 127 -8.31 -10.37 24.22
N ARG A 128 -7.06 -10.88 24.21
CA ARG A 128 -5.86 -10.04 24.11
C ARG A 128 -5.48 -9.86 22.65
N ILE A 129 -5.02 -8.67 22.30
CA ILE A 129 -4.45 -8.40 20.99
C ILE A 129 -3.00 -8.85 21.00
N HIS A 130 -2.67 -9.73 20.05
CA HIS A 130 -1.31 -10.11 19.72
C HIS A 130 -0.87 -9.27 18.52
N PHE A 131 0.28 -8.62 18.63
CA PHE A 131 0.92 -7.87 17.56
C PHE A 131 2.42 -8.19 17.63
N TYR A 132 2.89 -9.06 16.74
CA TYR A 132 4.17 -9.77 16.91
C TYR A 132 4.91 -9.97 15.59
N HIS A 133 6.21 -10.20 15.68
CA HIS A 133 7.01 -10.61 14.53
C HIS A 133 6.93 -12.14 14.34
N PRO A 134 6.50 -12.66 13.17
CA PRO A 134 6.20 -14.09 12.98
C PRO A 134 7.41 -15.02 13.20
N GLY A 135 8.63 -14.49 13.08
CA GLY A 135 9.87 -15.24 13.31
C GLY A 135 10.22 -15.53 14.77
N GLU A 136 9.49 -14.98 15.76
CA GLU A 136 9.91 -15.03 17.17
C GLU A 136 9.33 -16.20 17.99
N PHE A 137 8.35 -16.93 17.45
CA PHE A 137 7.73 -18.02 18.21
C PHE A 137 8.52 -19.33 18.08
N PRO A 138 9.04 -19.89 19.20
CA PRO A 138 9.69 -21.19 19.18
C PRO A 138 8.66 -22.28 18.86
N VAL A 139 9.03 -23.18 17.96
CA VAL A 139 8.22 -24.35 17.60
C VAL A 139 8.02 -25.22 18.85
N SER A 140 6.77 -25.36 19.30
CA SER A 140 6.43 -25.96 20.60
C SER A 140 6.05 -27.44 20.53
N SER A 141 5.77 -27.98 19.34
CA SER A 141 5.38 -29.38 19.20
C SER A 141 5.69 -29.94 17.82
N THR A 142 5.88 -31.26 17.76
CA THR A 142 6.24 -32.05 16.57
C THR A 142 4.99 -32.85 16.13
N ILE A 143 4.32 -32.56 15.00
CA ILE A 143 3.31 -33.43 14.34
C ILE A 143 4.08 -34.66 13.83
N THR A 144 3.44 -35.75 13.43
CA THR A 144 4.07 -36.84 12.67
C THR A 144 3.14 -37.29 11.54
N ASP A 145 3.61 -38.15 10.62
CA ASP A 145 2.74 -38.72 9.58
C ASP A 145 1.49 -39.38 10.19
N ASP A 146 1.64 -40.00 11.36
CA ASP A 146 0.55 -40.66 12.10
C ASP A 146 -0.56 -39.69 12.55
N ASP A 147 -0.26 -38.38 12.64
CA ASP A 147 -1.21 -37.33 13.04
C ASP A 147 -1.99 -36.73 11.85
N ILE A 148 -1.64 -37.07 10.59
CA ILE A 148 -2.20 -36.47 9.37
C ILE A 148 -3.22 -37.41 8.71
N HIS A 149 -4.49 -36.99 8.66
CA HIS A 149 -5.55 -37.79 8.06
C HIS A 149 -5.83 -37.48 6.58
N SER A 150 -5.51 -36.27 6.08
CA SER A 150 -5.51 -35.88 4.65
C SER A 150 -5.12 -34.40 4.47
N VAL A 151 -4.28 -34.05 3.48
CA VAL A 151 -3.93 -32.64 3.13
C VAL A 151 -3.97 -32.41 1.61
N PRO A 152 -4.72 -31.42 1.09
CA PRO A 152 -4.62 -31.02 -0.32
C PRO A 152 -3.39 -30.13 -0.54
N VAL A 153 -2.57 -30.47 -1.53
CA VAL A 153 -1.41 -29.67 -1.95
C VAL A 153 -1.78 -28.84 -3.17
N ILE A 154 -1.55 -27.52 -3.12
CA ILE A 154 -1.78 -26.58 -4.23
C ILE A 154 -0.43 -25.90 -4.52
N GLY A 155 0.19 -26.19 -5.67
CA GLY A 155 1.38 -25.50 -6.14
C GLY A 155 1.05 -24.48 -7.24
N THR A 156 1.58 -23.26 -7.14
CA THR A 156 1.43 -22.19 -8.15
C THR A 156 2.72 -21.40 -8.31
N TYR A 157 3.15 -21.18 -9.56
CA TYR A 157 4.32 -20.36 -9.89
C TYR A 157 4.00 -18.86 -10.08
N LYS A 158 2.76 -18.44 -9.81
CA LYS A 158 2.29 -17.07 -10.06
C LYS A 158 2.98 -16.00 -9.21
N GLU A 159 3.77 -16.39 -8.21
CA GLU A 159 4.30 -15.50 -7.17
C GLU A 159 5.82 -15.24 -7.29
N ILE A 160 6.51 -15.83 -8.27
CA ILE A 160 7.97 -15.61 -8.45
C ILE A 160 8.21 -14.29 -9.18
N VAL A 161 9.01 -13.39 -8.58
CA VAL A 161 9.50 -12.14 -9.18
C VAL A 161 11.02 -12.08 -9.00
N ASN A 162 11.79 -12.01 -10.09
CA ASN A 162 13.25 -11.91 -10.08
C ASN A 162 13.80 -10.64 -10.77
N ARG A 163 12.89 -9.76 -11.17
CA ARG A 163 13.15 -8.41 -11.64
C ARG A 163 12.03 -7.49 -11.16
N ALA A 164 12.39 -6.44 -10.42
CA ALA A 164 11.46 -5.41 -9.99
C ALA A 164 11.83 -4.08 -10.65
N ILE A 165 10.83 -3.39 -11.16
CA ILE A 165 10.98 -2.02 -11.69
C ILE A 165 10.02 -1.13 -10.92
N VAL A 166 10.55 -0.15 -10.20
CA VAL A 166 9.79 0.89 -9.52
C VAL A 166 9.95 2.19 -10.28
N ILE A 167 8.83 2.80 -10.64
CA ILE A 167 8.79 4.07 -11.38
C ILE A 167 8.01 5.08 -10.54
N GLY A 168 8.67 6.14 -10.08
CA GLY A 168 8.09 7.27 -9.35
C GLY A 168 8.52 8.63 -9.87
N GLY A 169 8.19 9.69 -9.12
CA GLY A 169 8.59 11.05 -9.44
C GLY A 169 7.55 12.14 -9.22
N TYR A 170 7.74 12.98 -8.19
CA TYR A 170 6.96 14.21 -7.97
C TYR A 170 7.80 15.50 -7.97
N GLN A 171 9.11 15.41 -7.67
CA GLN A 171 10.01 16.57 -7.76
C GLN A 171 9.99 17.12 -9.20
N GLN A 172 10.12 18.42 -9.40
CA GLN A 172 9.84 19.03 -10.71
C GLN A 172 11.08 19.59 -11.43
N ALA A 173 11.31 19.16 -12.67
CA ALA A 173 12.32 19.70 -13.59
C ALA A 173 11.72 20.83 -14.45
N VAL A 174 12.45 21.93 -14.62
CA VAL A 174 12.05 22.98 -15.58
C VAL A 174 12.22 22.46 -17.00
N ASP A 175 11.16 22.51 -17.79
CA ASP A 175 11.17 22.16 -19.22
C ASP A 175 11.36 23.42 -20.07
N LEU A 176 10.40 24.33 -20.02
CA LEU A 176 10.42 25.58 -20.79
C LEU A 176 10.37 26.79 -19.88
N THR A 177 10.99 27.85 -20.35
CA THR A 177 10.87 29.20 -19.78
C THR A 177 10.28 30.11 -20.85
N GLY A 178 9.29 30.90 -20.45
CA GLY A 178 8.68 31.95 -21.26
C GLY A 178 9.57 33.17 -21.43
N ALA A 179 8.94 34.28 -21.80
CA ALA A 179 9.66 35.54 -21.97
C ALA A 179 10.10 36.11 -20.61
N THR A 180 11.21 36.84 -20.58
CA THR A 180 11.60 37.55 -19.35
C THR A 180 10.75 38.80 -19.17
N ARG A 181 10.07 38.92 -18.03
CA ARG A 181 9.19 40.05 -17.73
C ARG A 181 9.88 41.41 -17.89
N THR A 182 9.20 42.33 -18.58
CA THR A 182 9.53 43.76 -18.61
C THR A 182 8.41 44.67 -18.10
N THR A 183 7.16 44.18 -18.09
CA THR A 183 5.98 44.92 -17.62
C THR A 183 4.98 43.97 -16.95
N LEU A 184 3.90 44.53 -16.41
CA LEU A 184 2.78 43.79 -15.83
C LEU A 184 1.50 44.08 -16.62
N THR A 185 0.70 43.03 -16.85
CA THR A 185 -0.61 43.12 -17.50
C THR A 185 -1.66 42.46 -16.61
N ALA A 186 -2.79 43.13 -16.38
CA ALA A 186 -3.86 42.62 -15.53
C ALA A 186 -4.71 41.59 -16.28
N VAL A 187 -4.85 40.39 -15.71
CA VAL A 187 -5.86 39.40 -16.12
C VAL A 187 -7.10 39.54 -15.25
N THR A 188 -8.26 39.73 -15.87
CA THR A 188 -9.55 39.98 -15.20
C THR A 188 -10.61 38.99 -15.70
N THR A 189 -11.87 39.16 -15.31
CA THR A 189 -12.99 38.39 -15.88
C THR A 189 -13.20 38.62 -17.36
N ASP A 190 -12.80 39.79 -17.88
CA ASP A 190 -13.03 40.20 -19.27
C ASP A 190 -11.73 40.19 -20.11
N VAL A 191 -10.57 40.10 -19.45
CA VAL A 191 -9.26 40.11 -20.08
C VAL A 191 -8.52 38.83 -19.70
N SER A 192 -8.29 37.98 -20.70
CA SER A 192 -7.46 36.78 -20.58
C SER A 192 -6.16 36.97 -21.33
N LEU A 193 -5.10 36.31 -20.85
CA LEU A 193 -3.85 36.16 -21.56
C LEU A 193 -3.67 34.71 -21.97
N ASN A 194 -3.10 34.50 -23.15
CA ASN A 194 -2.78 33.17 -23.64
C ASN A 194 -1.37 33.16 -24.21
N GLU A 195 -0.70 32.03 -23.99
CA GLU A 195 0.68 31.82 -24.43
C GLU A 195 0.81 30.42 -24.99
N SER A 196 1.32 30.31 -26.21
CA SER A 196 1.57 29.01 -26.85
C SER A 196 2.90 28.44 -26.36
N PHE A 197 2.94 27.13 -26.13
CA PHE A 197 4.17 26.41 -25.81
C PHE A 197 4.19 25.04 -26.47
N VAL A 198 5.40 24.50 -26.66
CA VAL A 198 5.63 23.19 -27.27
C VAL A 198 6.45 22.36 -26.28
N PRO A 199 5.82 21.50 -25.45
CA PRO A 199 6.51 20.76 -24.41
C PRO A 199 7.55 19.82 -25.00
N THR A 200 8.66 19.61 -24.27
CA THR A 200 9.68 18.63 -24.67
C THR A 200 9.48 17.27 -23.99
N GLU A 201 8.73 17.25 -22.89
CA GLU A 201 8.42 16.04 -22.11
C GLU A 201 6.92 15.72 -22.08
N ASN A 202 6.62 14.47 -21.72
CA ASN A 202 5.25 14.03 -21.41
C ASN A 202 4.97 14.32 -19.94
N TYR A 203 3.72 14.73 -19.62
CA TYR A 203 3.18 14.94 -18.27
C TYR A 203 3.58 16.26 -17.56
N LEU A 204 2.87 17.34 -17.89
CA LEU A 204 3.07 18.64 -17.25
C LEU A 204 2.54 18.59 -15.80
N SER A 205 3.40 18.87 -14.82
CA SER A 205 3.07 18.84 -13.37
C SER A 205 2.65 20.20 -12.85
N SER A 206 3.30 21.26 -13.32
CA SER A 206 3.02 22.62 -12.85
C SER A 206 3.42 23.68 -13.86
N VAL A 207 2.84 24.86 -13.68
CA VAL A 207 3.26 26.09 -14.37
C VAL A 207 3.52 27.15 -13.31
N PHE A 208 4.69 27.76 -13.37
CA PHE A 208 5.01 28.94 -12.58
C PHE A 208 4.79 30.17 -13.43
N VAL A 209 4.04 31.16 -12.94
CA VAL A 209 3.82 32.43 -13.64
C VAL A 209 4.17 33.56 -12.70
N TYR A 210 4.85 34.60 -13.19
CA TYR A 210 5.10 35.79 -12.38
C TYR A 210 3.79 36.53 -12.11
N THR A 211 3.49 36.83 -10.86
CA THR A 211 2.25 37.49 -10.42
C THR A 211 2.53 38.65 -9.47
N ASP A 212 1.61 39.59 -9.45
CA ASP A 212 1.58 40.75 -8.57
C ASP A 212 0.10 41.02 -8.21
N LEU A 213 -0.22 41.05 -6.91
CA LEU A 213 -1.61 41.06 -6.45
C LEU A 213 -2.15 42.49 -6.48
N ILE A 214 -3.23 42.71 -7.24
CA ILE A 214 -3.90 44.02 -7.30
C ILE A 214 -4.78 44.22 -6.07
N ASP A 215 -5.57 43.20 -5.71
CA ASP A 215 -6.38 43.19 -4.50
C ASP A 215 -6.39 41.82 -3.81
N ALA A 216 -6.66 41.82 -2.51
CA ALA A 216 -6.70 40.62 -1.67
C ALA A 216 -7.99 39.79 -1.85
N SER A 217 -8.73 39.99 -2.94
CA SER A 217 -9.95 39.23 -3.25
C SER A 217 -9.91 38.54 -4.61
N SER A 218 -8.84 38.77 -5.39
CA SER A 218 -8.74 38.31 -6.77
C SER A 218 -8.11 36.93 -6.84
N ASN A 219 -8.92 35.95 -7.22
CA ASN A 219 -8.43 34.62 -7.57
C ASN A 219 -8.05 34.58 -9.05
N MET A 220 -7.24 33.59 -9.42
CA MET A 220 -6.73 33.43 -10.77
C MET A 220 -6.91 31.99 -11.23
N THR A 221 -7.20 31.82 -12.51
CA THR A 221 -7.38 30.50 -13.12
C THR A 221 -6.39 30.31 -14.24
N LEU A 222 -5.77 29.13 -14.29
CA LEU A 222 -4.95 28.64 -15.38
C LEU A 222 -5.65 27.45 -16.05
N SER A 223 -5.60 27.43 -17.37
CA SER A 223 -5.97 26.23 -18.14
C SER A 223 -4.98 25.90 -19.24
N ILE A 224 -4.82 24.60 -19.56
CA ILE A 224 -4.08 24.14 -20.74
C ILE A 224 -5.07 23.62 -21.78
N GLN A 225 -4.96 24.14 -22.99
CA GLN A 225 -5.89 23.86 -24.10
C GLN A 225 -5.14 23.37 -25.33
N ASP A 226 -5.82 22.53 -26.13
CA ASP A 226 -5.31 22.11 -27.44
C ASP A 226 -5.16 23.33 -28.38
N ASP A 227 -4.17 23.30 -29.28
CA ASP A 227 -4.07 24.25 -30.38
C ASP A 227 -5.10 23.96 -31.48
N THR A 228 -5.70 25.01 -32.02
CA THR A 228 -6.51 24.97 -33.23
C THR A 228 -6.09 26.12 -34.14
N ALA A 229 -5.17 25.81 -35.06
CA ALA A 229 -4.65 26.75 -36.05
C ALA A 229 -3.95 27.97 -35.42
N GLY A 230 -3.09 27.74 -34.43
CA GLY A 230 -2.32 28.79 -33.76
C GLY A 230 -3.08 29.53 -32.65
N ASN A 231 -4.25 29.03 -32.25
CA ASN A 231 -5.09 29.64 -31.21
C ASN A 231 -5.57 28.57 -30.22
N PRO A 232 -5.88 28.94 -28.95
CA PRO A 232 -6.48 28.02 -28.00
C PRO A 232 -7.83 27.52 -28.53
N SER A 233 -8.04 26.20 -28.51
CA SER A 233 -9.25 25.54 -29.00
C SER A 233 -10.53 25.85 -28.19
N GLY A 234 -10.38 26.40 -26.98
CA GLY A 234 -11.47 26.56 -26.01
C GLY A 234 -11.80 25.28 -25.23
N LYS A 235 -11.10 24.17 -25.52
CA LYS A 235 -11.28 22.89 -24.81
C LYS A 235 -10.07 22.61 -23.93
N ASN A 236 -10.31 22.50 -22.63
CA ASN A 236 -9.28 22.12 -21.67
C ASN A 236 -8.89 20.65 -21.85
N LEU A 237 -7.60 20.38 -21.71
CA LEU A 237 -7.12 19.01 -21.50
C LEU A 237 -7.64 18.45 -20.16
N PRO A 238 -7.76 17.12 -20.02
CA PRO A 238 -8.06 16.51 -18.73
C PRO A 238 -7.07 16.96 -17.65
N ASN A 239 -7.58 17.25 -16.45
CA ASN A 239 -6.82 17.74 -15.28
C ASN A 239 -6.14 19.11 -15.46
N ALA A 240 -6.31 19.76 -16.61
CA ALA A 240 -5.54 20.95 -16.96
C ALA A 240 -6.28 22.25 -16.66
N HIS A 241 -7.07 22.27 -15.60
CA HIS A 241 -7.87 23.43 -15.21
C HIS A 241 -7.79 23.60 -13.70
N ILE A 242 -7.22 24.72 -13.26
CA ILE A 242 -6.98 25.00 -11.86
C ILE A 242 -7.26 26.47 -11.54
N THR A 243 -8.03 26.69 -10.48
CA THR A 243 -8.26 28.01 -9.88
C THR A 243 -7.55 28.07 -8.54
N ILE A 244 -6.68 29.06 -8.38
CA ILE A 244 -5.96 29.31 -7.13
C ILE A 244 -6.55 30.53 -6.43
N ASN A 245 -6.69 30.44 -5.10
CA ASN A 245 -7.23 31.52 -4.29
C ASN A 245 -6.17 32.62 -4.08
N HIS A 246 -6.62 33.87 -3.89
CA HIS A 246 -5.74 35.01 -3.61
C HIS A 246 -4.70 34.75 -2.50
N GLY A 247 -5.06 33.95 -1.47
CA GLY A 247 -4.18 33.63 -0.35
C GLY A 247 -2.95 32.77 -0.69
N VAL A 248 -2.90 32.18 -1.88
CA VAL A 248 -1.74 31.40 -2.37
C VAL A 248 -1.03 32.08 -3.55
N ILE A 249 -1.53 33.23 -4.02
CA ILE A 249 -0.88 34.00 -5.07
C ILE A 249 0.28 34.78 -4.45
N THR A 250 1.45 34.66 -5.06
CA THR A 250 2.65 35.37 -4.67
C THR A 250 2.56 36.82 -5.14
N ASP A 251 2.62 37.76 -4.20
CA ASP A 251 2.68 39.19 -4.49
C ASP A 251 4.10 39.61 -4.86
N GLY A 252 4.37 39.82 -6.15
CA GLY A 252 5.67 40.23 -6.65
C GLY A 252 6.66 39.08 -6.86
N GLY A 253 6.19 37.90 -7.27
CA GLY A 253 7.03 36.71 -7.50
C GLY A 253 6.37 35.64 -8.37
N TYR A 254 6.98 34.46 -8.46
CA TYR A 254 6.38 33.34 -9.22
C TYR A 254 5.34 32.61 -8.36
N THR A 255 4.12 32.53 -8.88
CA THR A 255 3.05 31.69 -8.34
C THR A 255 3.02 30.34 -9.05
N GLU A 256 2.99 29.26 -8.27
CA GLU A 256 2.86 27.90 -8.78
C GLU A 256 1.39 27.53 -8.99
N PHE A 257 1.07 27.06 -10.19
CA PHE A 257 -0.15 26.34 -10.52
C PHE A 257 0.19 24.85 -10.62
N ARG A 258 0.02 24.13 -9.51
CA ARG A 258 0.30 22.69 -9.43
C ARG A 258 -0.95 21.88 -9.74
N PHE A 259 -0.89 21.00 -10.74
CA PHE A 259 -2.01 20.12 -11.06
C PHE A 259 -2.06 18.94 -10.07
N GLU A 260 -3.24 18.64 -9.50
CA GLU A 260 -3.42 17.51 -8.58
C GLU A 260 -3.08 16.17 -9.26
N ASN A 261 -3.45 16.06 -10.54
CA ASN A 261 -3.05 14.97 -11.42
C ASN A 261 -2.33 15.59 -12.62
N HIS A 262 -1.25 14.95 -13.09
CA HIS A 262 -0.49 15.44 -14.23
C HIS A 262 -1.35 15.69 -15.47
N VAL A 263 -1.01 16.73 -16.24
CA VAL A 263 -1.63 17.02 -17.54
C VAL A 263 -0.88 16.26 -18.62
N THR A 264 -1.57 15.33 -19.29
CA THR A 264 -0.97 14.58 -20.39
C THR A 264 -0.84 15.47 -21.63
N VAL A 265 0.40 15.81 -21.98
CA VAL A 265 0.77 16.55 -23.19
C VAL A 265 1.67 15.69 -24.06
N THR A 266 1.64 15.91 -25.37
CA THR A 266 2.49 15.20 -26.34
C THR A 266 3.67 16.08 -26.75
N PRO A 267 4.93 15.63 -26.58
CA PRO A 267 6.11 16.36 -27.02
C PRO A 267 6.04 16.77 -28.49
N GLY A 268 6.40 18.02 -28.77
CA GLY A 268 6.39 18.56 -30.13
C GLY A 268 5.01 18.99 -30.67
N ILE A 269 3.93 18.84 -29.88
CA ILE A 269 2.60 19.38 -30.21
C ILE A 269 2.41 20.72 -29.51
N THR A 270 1.86 21.71 -30.21
CA THR A 270 1.57 23.02 -29.62
C THR A 270 0.35 22.96 -28.71
N TYR A 271 0.49 23.54 -27.52
CA TYR A 271 -0.59 23.77 -26.56
C TYR A 271 -0.65 25.25 -26.18
N HIS A 272 -1.76 25.67 -25.60
CA HIS A 272 -1.95 27.04 -25.10
C HIS A 272 -2.20 27.03 -23.60
N MET A 273 -1.44 27.82 -22.86
CA MET A 273 -1.79 28.21 -21.51
C MET A 273 -2.73 29.41 -21.60
N VAL A 274 -3.85 29.37 -20.86
CA VAL A 274 -4.81 30.47 -20.82
C VAL A 274 -5.02 30.87 -19.36
N LEU A 275 -4.69 32.12 -19.05
CA LEU A 275 -4.85 32.75 -17.75
C LEU A 275 -5.98 33.78 -17.76
N TYR A 276 -6.80 33.77 -16.71
CA TYR A 276 -7.82 34.79 -16.50
C TYR A 276 -8.13 34.97 -15.01
N GLY A 277 -8.56 36.19 -14.66
CA GLY A 277 -8.97 36.53 -13.30
C GLY A 277 -10.42 36.13 -13.03
N THR A 278 -10.76 35.88 -11.77
CA THR A 278 -12.16 35.62 -11.36
C THR A 278 -12.90 36.88 -10.93
N THR A 279 -12.24 38.03 -10.90
CA THR A 279 -12.77 39.33 -10.50
C THR A 279 -12.49 40.39 -11.56
N SER A 280 -13.22 41.50 -11.50
CA SER A 280 -13.00 42.65 -12.39
C SER A 280 -11.69 43.40 -12.10
N SER A 281 -11.18 43.33 -10.86
CA SER A 281 -9.89 43.92 -10.49
C SER A 281 -8.73 43.09 -11.03
N GLY A 282 -8.85 41.77 -10.98
CA GLY A 282 -7.89 40.85 -11.56
C GLY A 282 -6.60 40.67 -10.78
N VAL A 283 -5.63 40.03 -11.44
CA VAL A 283 -4.27 39.81 -10.95
C VAL A 283 -3.30 40.30 -12.01
N ASN A 284 -2.26 41.02 -11.63
CA ASN A 284 -1.21 41.39 -12.58
C ASN A 284 -0.33 40.17 -12.84
N VAL A 285 -0.03 39.90 -14.10
CA VAL A 285 0.92 38.86 -14.50
C VAL A 285 2.09 39.48 -15.25
N GLY A 286 3.27 38.86 -15.11
CA GLY A 286 4.49 39.29 -15.80
C GLY A 286 4.45 38.97 -17.28
N VAL A 287 4.70 39.97 -18.11
CA VAL A 287 4.83 39.82 -19.57
C VAL A 287 6.03 40.61 -20.11
N ASP A 288 6.50 40.25 -21.30
CA ASP A 288 7.48 41.03 -22.06
C ASP A 288 6.86 42.21 -22.81
N ALA A 289 7.65 42.92 -23.63
CA ALA A 289 7.17 44.07 -24.40
C ALA A 289 6.19 43.73 -25.54
N SER A 290 5.98 42.45 -25.82
CA SER A 290 5.06 41.93 -26.84
C SER A 290 3.85 41.19 -26.23
N ASP A 291 3.62 41.35 -24.92
CA ASP A 291 2.60 40.66 -24.14
C ASP A 291 2.78 39.13 -24.05
N ASN A 292 3.98 38.60 -24.30
CA ASN A 292 4.27 37.17 -24.06
C ASN A 292 4.48 36.92 -22.56
N LEU A 293 3.99 35.78 -22.07
CA LEU A 293 3.96 35.46 -20.64
C LEU A 293 5.37 35.14 -20.09
N ASP A 294 5.68 35.59 -18.88
CA ASP A 294 6.82 35.12 -18.07
C ASP A 294 6.41 33.91 -17.23
N TYR A 295 6.83 32.74 -17.67
CA TYR A 295 6.46 31.47 -17.07
C TYR A 295 7.59 30.45 -17.05
N ASN A 296 7.41 29.40 -16.25
CA ASN A 296 8.15 28.15 -16.39
C ASN A 296 7.20 26.97 -16.35
N THR A 297 7.28 26.06 -17.33
CA THR A 297 6.62 24.76 -17.23
C THR A 297 7.53 23.79 -16.51
N ARG A 298 6.95 22.90 -15.69
CA ARG A 298 7.71 21.82 -15.07
C ARG A 298 7.05 20.47 -15.22
N PHE A 299 7.90 19.45 -15.18
CA PHE A 299 7.55 18.04 -15.32
C PHE A 299 8.11 17.27 -14.14
N PRO A 300 7.50 16.14 -13.74
CA PRO A 300 8.07 15.32 -12.68
C PRO A 300 9.42 14.73 -13.12
N TYR A 301 10.42 14.78 -12.24
CA TYR A 301 11.64 14.00 -12.34
C TYR A 301 11.26 12.54 -12.23
N ARG A 302 11.53 11.75 -13.26
CA ARG A 302 11.28 10.32 -13.20
C ARG A 302 12.35 9.65 -12.35
N ILE A 303 11.93 9.04 -11.26
CA ILE A 303 12.73 8.09 -10.50
C ILE A 303 12.41 6.72 -11.09
N ALA A 304 13.42 6.03 -11.62
CA ALA A 304 13.25 4.69 -12.15
C ALA A 304 14.34 3.81 -11.56
N ILE A 305 13.95 2.95 -10.63
CA ILE A 305 14.84 2.00 -9.99
C ILE A 305 14.52 0.61 -10.51
N MET A 306 15.57 -0.10 -10.90
CA MET A 306 15.50 -1.47 -11.34
C MET A 306 16.36 -2.31 -10.39
N ALA A 307 15.71 -3.19 -9.64
CA ALA A 307 16.38 -4.20 -8.86
C ALA A 307 16.29 -5.54 -9.60
N ASN A 308 17.39 -6.31 -9.57
CA ASN A 308 17.48 -7.62 -10.22
C ASN A 308 18.09 -8.62 -9.25
N ASP A 309 17.51 -9.82 -9.21
CA ASP A 309 18.20 -11.00 -8.71
C ASP A 309 18.70 -11.83 -9.90
N MET A 310 19.99 -11.67 -10.21
CA MET A 310 20.63 -12.34 -11.36
C MET A 310 20.76 -13.84 -11.15
N ASP A 311 21.09 -14.24 -9.93
CA ASP A 311 21.25 -15.63 -9.58
C ASP A 311 19.89 -16.36 -9.82
N SER A 312 18.77 -15.71 -9.50
CA SER A 312 17.41 -16.24 -9.72
C SER A 312 17.01 -16.30 -11.19
N GLN A 313 17.47 -15.34 -12.00
CA GLN A 313 17.25 -15.39 -13.45
C GLN A 313 17.96 -16.59 -14.10
N ASP A 314 19.16 -16.91 -13.61
CA ASP A 314 19.94 -18.06 -14.09
C ASP A 314 19.31 -19.40 -13.65
N ASP A 315 18.75 -19.47 -12.44
CA ASP A 315 18.15 -20.70 -11.89
C ASP A 315 16.77 -21.07 -12.44
N TYR A 316 15.95 -20.07 -12.79
CA TYR A 316 14.60 -20.30 -13.32
C TYR A 316 14.51 -20.19 -14.85
N ASP A 317 15.66 -20.05 -15.54
CA ASP A 317 15.77 -19.96 -17.01
C ASP A 317 14.78 -18.93 -17.60
N GLY A 318 14.69 -17.75 -16.97
CA GLY A 318 13.68 -16.75 -17.34
C GLY A 318 13.67 -15.47 -16.50
N ILE A 319 13.07 -14.43 -17.07
CA ILE A 319 12.85 -13.14 -16.41
C ILE A 319 11.38 -13.06 -16.00
N PHE A 320 11.13 -13.08 -14.69
CA PHE A 320 9.82 -12.91 -14.07
C PHE A 320 9.76 -11.52 -13.41
N MET A 321 8.94 -10.64 -13.98
CA MET A 321 9.03 -9.22 -13.71
C MET A 321 7.78 -8.65 -13.07
N ALA A 322 7.98 -7.82 -12.05
CA ALA A 322 6.96 -6.94 -11.48
C ALA A 322 7.30 -5.47 -11.81
N ILE A 323 6.28 -4.70 -12.20
CA ILE A 323 6.40 -3.26 -12.43
C ILE A 323 5.47 -2.56 -11.46
N HIS A 324 6.03 -1.73 -10.61
CA HIS A 324 5.31 -0.87 -9.69
C HIS A 324 5.43 0.58 -10.17
N ARG A 325 4.29 1.28 -10.22
CA ARG A 325 4.19 2.67 -10.65
C ARG A 325 3.49 3.45 -9.56
N ASP A 326 4.20 4.39 -8.97
CA ASP A 326 3.66 5.27 -7.95
C ASP A 326 4.29 6.66 -8.08
N GLU A 327 3.49 7.60 -8.57
CA GLU A 327 3.90 8.99 -8.80
C GLU A 327 4.24 9.73 -7.50
N GLY A 328 3.83 9.20 -6.34
CA GLY A 328 4.14 9.74 -5.01
C GLY A 328 5.51 9.35 -4.47
N ILE A 329 6.24 8.43 -5.10
CA ILE A 329 7.60 8.07 -4.67
C ILE A 329 8.56 9.18 -5.13
N GLU A 330 9.15 9.89 -4.16
CA GLU A 330 10.05 11.02 -4.39
C GLU A 330 11.50 10.77 -4.00
N ASP A 331 11.74 9.69 -3.24
CA ASP A 331 13.05 9.33 -2.73
C ASP A 331 13.59 8.09 -3.45
N GLU A 332 14.84 8.18 -3.90
CA GLU A 332 15.52 7.08 -4.57
C GLU A 332 15.67 5.88 -3.63
N ALA A 333 15.95 6.11 -2.35
CA ALA A 333 16.10 5.04 -1.36
C ALA A 333 14.75 4.36 -1.06
N GLN A 334 13.65 5.12 -1.00
CA GLN A 334 12.30 4.55 -0.91
C GLN A 334 11.93 3.72 -2.16
N ALA A 335 12.25 4.20 -3.36
CA ALA A 335 12.03 3.45 -4.60
C ALA A 335 12.87 2.16 -4.65
N GLU A 336 14.09 2.20 -4.13
CA GLU A 336 14.99 1.05 -3.99
C GLU A 336 14.44 0.05 -2.96
N LEU A 337 13.97 0.51 -1.80
CA LEU A 337 13.33 -0.33 -0.78
C LEU A 337 12.10 -1.05 -1.33
N ILE A 338 11.23 -0.35 -2.07
CA ILE A 338 10.05 -0.96 -2.71
C ILE A 338 10.48 -1.97 -3.79
N ALA A 339 11.54 -1.66 -4.55
CA ALA A 339 12.06 -2.58 -5.56
C ALA A 339 12.63 -3.85 -4.91
N GLU A 340 13.31 -3.71 -3.76
CA GLU A 340 13.79 -4.82 -2.95
C GLU A 340 12.63 -5.61 -2.33
N GLU A 341 11.60 -4.96 -1.81
CA GLU A 341 10.38 -5.61 -1.31
C GLU A 341 9.67 -6.40 -2.41
N LEU A 342 9.62 -5.90 -3.64
CA LEU A 342 9.04 -6.64 -4.77
C LEU A 342 9.87 -7.86 -5.17
N LEU A 343 11.18 -7.86 -4.90
CA LEU A 343 12.06 -9.03 -5.05
C LEU A 343 11.97 -9.99 -3.84
N ASN A 344 11.78 -9.45 -2.63
CA ASN A 344 11.83 -10.17 -1.37
C ASN A 344 10.44 -10.57 -0.83
N GLY A 345 9.37 -10.07 -1.45
CA GLY A 345 7.98 -10.07 -0.96
C GLY A 345 7.21 -11.37 -1.12
N TYR A 346 7.87 -12.44 -1.55
CA TYR A 346 7.37 -13.81 -1.41
C TYR A 346 8.49 -14.66 -0.80
N PRO A 347 8.17 -15.55 0.16
CA PRO A 347 9.06 -15.97 1.24
C PRO A 347 10.44 -16.46 0.76
N ASN A 348 11.48 -15.95 1.43
CA ASN A 348 12.94 -16.08 1.16
C ASN A 348 13.53 -17.51 1.07
N ALA A 349 12.72 -18.55 1.09
CA ALA A 349 13.07 -19.90 0.67
C ALA A 349 11.77 -20.69 0.49
N THR A 350 11.48 -21.14 -0.72
CA THR A 350 10.50 -22.21 -0.94
C THR A 350 11.27 -23.53 -0.98
N ALA A 351 10.82 -24.52 -0.21
CA ALA A 351 11.30 -25.88 -0.35
C ALA A 351 10.16 -26.67 -1.00
N ASP A 352 10.31 -26.98 -2.29
CA ASP A 352 9.38 -27.80 -3.02
C ASP A 352 9.78 -29.27 -2.88
N PHE A 353 8.84 -30.09 -2.46
CA PHE A 353 9.01 -31.53 -2.30
C PHE A 353 8.18 -32.23 -3.37
N MET A 354 8.84 -32.87 -4.34
CA MET A 354 8.15 -33.70 -5.32
C MET A 354 8.13 -35.15 -4.82
N ILE A 355 6.96 -35.63 -4.44
CA ILE A 355 6.74 -36.95 -3.86
C ILE A 355 6.09 -37.85 -4.90
N HIS A 356 6.74 -38.95 -5.23
CA HIS A 356 6.16 -40.00 -6.08
C HIS A 356 5.42 -41.01 -5.20
N GLY A 357 4.20 -40.68 -4.76
CA GLY A 357 3.39 -41.57 -3.91
C GLY A 357 2.36 -40.79 -3.09
N THR A 358 1.58 -41.52 -2.27
CA THR A 358 0.63 -40.92 -1.32
C THR A 358 1.24 -40.62 0.05
N ASP A 359 2.41 -41.18 0.35
CA ASP A 359 3.05 -41.15 1.68
C ASP A 359 4.58 -40.93 1.53
N ILE A 360 5.25 -40.34 2.54
CA ILE A 360 6.73 -40.28 2.67
C ILE A 360 7.17 -41.06 3.91
N GLY A 361 7.87 -42.17 3.72
CA GLY A 361 8.48 -42.96 4.80
C GLY A 361 10.00 -42.81 4.90
N ILE A 362 10.56 -43.19 6.05
CA ILE A 362 12.01 -43.35 6.22
C ILE A 362 12.52 -44.35 5.17
N GLY A 363 13.46 -43.91 4.35
CA GLY A 363 14.04 -44.69 3.26
C GLY A 363 13.56 -44.29 1.87
N ASP A 364 12.49 -43.50 1.77
CA ASP A 364 11.99 -43.01 0.50
C ASP A 364 12.91 -41.94 -0.09
N MET A 365 12.86 -41.84 -1.42
CA MET A 365 13.61 -40.87 -2.19
C MET A 365 12.69 -39.70 -2.50
N VAL A 366 13.03 -38.54 -1.96
CA VAL A 366 12.35 -37.28 -2.27
C VAL A 366 13.29 -36.43 -3.09
N ARG A 367 12.75 -35.87 -4.18
CA ARG A 367 13.41 -34.77 -4.86
C ARG A 367 13.08 -33.52 -4.07
N VAL A 368 14.11 -32.97 -3.45
CA VAL A 368 14.02 -31.71 -2.73
C VAL A 368 14.61 -30.65 -3.61
N THR A 369 13.75 -29.69 -3.93
CA THR A 369 14.11 -28.49 -4.65
C THR A 369 14.08 -27.36 -3.63
N ILE A 370 15.25 -27.00 -3.12
CA ILE A 370 15.38 -25.82 -2.27
C ILE A 370 15.58 -24.65 -3.23
N SER A 371 14.60 -23.76 -3.27
CA SER A 371 14.61 -22.53 -4.05
C SER A 371 14.74 -21.35 -3.10
N LYS A 372 15.93 -20.76 -3.07
CA LYS A 372 16.11 -19.36 -2.67
C LYS A 372 16.17 -18.53 -3.95
N VAL A 373 15.90 -17.23 -3.85
CA VAL A 373 16.22 -16.27 -4.92
C VAL A 373 17.71 -16.49 -5.29
N GLY A 374 17.91 -17.11 -6.44
CA GLY A 374 19.20 -17.42 -7.02
C GLY A 374 19.99 -18.62 -6.55
N ILE A 375 19.37 -19.51 -5.79
CA ILE A 375 19.94 -20.85 -5.61
C ILE A 375 18.81 -21.88 -5.71
N VAL A 376 18.80 -22.69 -6.78
CA VAL A 376 17.96 -23.89 -6.93
C VAL A 376 18.83 -25.13 -6.79
N ILE A 377 18.72 -25.75 -5.62
CA ILE A 377 19.41 -27.00 -5.34
C ILE A 377 18.40 -28.14 -5.48
N ASP A 378 18.53 -28.88 -6.57
CA ASP A 378 17.84 -30.14 -6.78
C ASP A 378 18.68 -31.31 -6.27
N LYS A 379 18.23 -31.92 -5.18
CA LYS A 379 18.90 -33.09 -4.61
C LYS A 379 17.91 -34.23 -4.47
N ASN A 380 18.29 -35.40 -4.98
CA ASN A 380 17.65 -36.65 -4.60
C ASN A 380 18.14 -36.99 -3.21
N MET A 381 17.28 -36.77 -2.23
CA MET A 381 17.62 -37.01 -0.84
C MET A 381 16.84 -38.19 -0.31
N LYS A 382 17.55 -39.01 0.46
CA LYS A 382 16.95 -40.12 1.16
C LYS A 382 16.42 -39.61 2.49
N VAL A 383 15.15 -39.87 2.77
CA VAL A 383 14.55 -39.56 4.07
C VAL A 383 15.19 -40.46 5.13
N ILE A 384 15.96 -39.87 6.04
CA ILE A 384 16.62 -40.60 7.16
C ILE A 384 15.84 -40.43 8.45
N SER A 385 15.14 -39.31 8.62
CA SER A 385 14.08 -39.18 9.60
C SER A 385 12.96 -38.29 9.04
N ASN A 386 11.72 -38.59 9.41
CA ASN A 386 10.56 -37.78 9.09
C ASN A 386 9.90 -37.44 10.42
N SER A 387 9.76 -36.16 10.71
CA SER A 387 9.07 -35.64 11.88
C SER A 387 8.34 -34.40 11.43
N HIS A 388 7.13 -34.13 11.87
CA HIS A 388 6.41 -32.91 11.51
C HIS A 388 6.35 -31.99 12.75
N SER A 389 5.82 -30.77 12.72
CA SER A 389 5.68 -29.88 13.88
C SER A 389 4.43 -29.04 13.85
N VAL A 390 3.62 -29.07 14.92
CA VAL A 390 2.36 -28.31 15.01
C VAL A 390 2.76 -26.93 15.49
N GLY A 391 2.67 -25.95 14.59
CA GLY A 391 2.57 -24.55 15.00
C GLY A 391 1.14 -24.22 15.44
N HIS A 392 0.93 -23.00 15.93
CA HIS A 392 -0.40 -22.53 16.33
C HIS A 392 -1.41 -22.49 15.17
N ARG A 393 -0.94 -22.41 13.91
CA ARG A 393 -1.76 -22.38 12.68
C ARG A 393 -1.29 -23.29 11.53
N HIS A 394 -0.06 -23.83 11.57
CA HIS A 394 0.54 -24.58 10.46
C HIS A 394 1.09 -25.94 10.92
N ILE A 395 1.03 -26.94 10.04
CA ILE A 395 1.74 -28.21 10.17
C ILE A 395 3.04 -28.06 9.40
N TYR A 396 4.17 -27.96 10.09
CA TYR A 396 5.49 -27.96 9.47
C TYR A 396 5.94 -29.40 9.25
N ASN A 397 6.55 -29.73 8.12
CA ASN A 397 7.13 -31.06 7.90
C ASN A 397 8.66 -30.94 7.98
N ASN A 398 9.28 -31.56 8.99
CA ASN A 398 10.72 -31.60 9.21
C ASN A 398 11.27 -32.94 8.75
N LEU A 399 11.65 -32.97 7.48
CA LEU A 399 12.37 -34.08 6.90
C LEU A 399 13.87 -33.91 7.22
N GLU A 400 14.46 -34.89 7.90
CA GLU A 400 15.91 -35.03 7.90
C GLU A 400 16.30 -35.87 6.69
N LEU A 401 17.14 -35.27 5.87
CA LEU A 401 17.42 -35.73 4.54
C LEU A 401 18.91 -35.97 4.42
N LYS A 402 19.26 -37.16 3.95
CA LYS A 402 20.64 -37.51 3.65
C LYS A 402 20.83 -37.47 2.15
N GLU A 403 21.78 -36.65 1.72
CA GLU A 403 22.31 -36.77 0.37
C GLU A 403 22.93 -38.17 0.20
N GLN A 404 22.57 -38.84 -0.90
CA GLN A 404 22.98 -40.22 -1.14
C GLN A 404 24.40 -40.32 -1.68
#